data_AF-A0A5N6MKR6-F1
#
_entry.id   AF-A0A5N6MKR6-F1
#
_cell.length_a   1.000
_cell.length_b   1.000
_cell.length_c   1.000
_cell.angle_alpha   90.00
_cell.angle_beta   90.00
_cell.angle_gamma   90.00
#
_symmetry.space_group_name_H-M   'P 1'
#
loop_
_entity.id
_entity.type
_entity.pdbx_description
1 polymer ?
#
loop_
_entity_poly.entity_id
_entity_poly.type
_entity_poly.pdbx_seq_one_letter_code
_entity_poly.pdbx_strand_id
1 'polypeptide(L)'
;MLMYSNAWEANENLEDASNELILTDDEVVRFQIGEVFGHLAKDEVDTRIEKMQETTTKHLEKLNDEKESVVAEMAELKKILYGKFKDSINLEED
;
A
#
# COMPACT_ATOMS: atom_id res chain seq x y z
N MET A 1 -8.46 -6.11 0.41
CA MET A 1 -8.92 -4.70 0.34
C MET A 1 -8.46 -3.88 1.55
N LEU A 2 -8.72 -4.32 2.79
CA LEU A 2 -8.26 -3.62 4.00
C LEU A 2 -6.72 -3.41 4.03
N MET A 3 -5.95 -4.46 3.70
CA MET A 3 -4.48 -4.38 3.66
C MET A 3 -3.95 -3.38 2.62
N TYR A 4 -4.58 -3.32 1.44
CA TYR A 4 -4.24 -2.35 0.40
C TYR A 4 -4.54 -0.92 0.85
N SER A 5 -5.70 -0.70 1.48
CA SER A 5 -6.08 0.60 2.05
C SER A 5 -5.06 1.06 3.10
N ASN A 6 -4.66 0.16 4.01
CA ASN A 6 -3.70 0.49 5.06
C ASN A 6 -2.31 0.79 4.48
N ALA A 7 -1.87 0.04 3.46
CA ALA A 7 -0.60 0.29 2.80
C ALA A 7 -0.59 1.62 2.02
N TRP A 8 -1.72 1.98 1.41
CA TRP A 8 -1.88 3.24 0.71
C TRP A 8 -1.85 4.42 1.70
N GLU A 9 -2.64 4.35 2.77
CA GLU A 9 -2.66 5.36 3.83
C GLU A 9 -1.28 5.52 4.49
N ALA A 10 -0.55 4.43 4.71
CA ALA A 10 0.82 4.48 5.22
C ALA A 10 1.77 5.20 4.25
N ASN A 11 1.60 5.01 2.94
CA ASN A 11 2.42 5.69 1.93
C ASN A 11 2.14 7.20 1.87
N GLU A 12 0.87 7.60 1.90
CA GLU A 12 0.46 9.02 1.95
C GLU A 12 1.01 9.70 3.21
N ASN A 13 0.88 9.04 4.38
CA ASN A 13 1.41 9.58 5.63
C ASN A 13 2.93 9.78 5.59
N LEU A 14 3.67 8.93 4.86
CA LEU A 14 5.11 9.09 4.67
C LEU A 14 5.45 10.24 3.72
N GLU A 15 4.62 10.47 2.70
CA GLU A 15 4.75 11.62 1.80
C GLU A 15 4.50 12.94 2.54
N ASP A 16 3.44 13.00 3.34
CA ASP A 16 3.16 14.14 4.21
C ASP A 16 4.31 14.39 5.19
N ALA A 17 4.83 13.35 5.84
CA ALA A 17 5.97 13.48 6.74
C ALA A 17 7.24 13.98 6.04
N SER A 18 7.50 13.54 4.80
CA SER A 18 8.61 14.02 3.98
C SER A 18 8.46 15.52 3.64
N ASN A 19 7.25 15.93 3.24
CA ASN A 19 6.95 17.32 2.93
C ASN A 19 7.14 18.23 4.16
N GLU A 20 6.66 17.80 5.33
CA GLU A 20 6.86 18.53 6.59
C GLU A 20 8.33 18.60 7.00
N LEU A 21 9.09 17.53 6.77
CA LEU A 21 10.53 17.49 7.07
C LEU A 21 11.31 18.50 6.22
N ILE A 22 10.92 18.71 4.96
CA ILE A 22 11.53 19.73 4.09
C ILE A 22 11.32 21.15 4.66
N LEU A 23 10.15 21.41 5.26
CA LEU A 23 9.77 22.74 5.76
C LEU A 23 10.45 23.12 7.09
N THR A 24 11.00 22.16 7.85
CA THR A 24 11.67 22.49 9.12
C THR A 24 13.10 22.97 8.92
N ASP A 25 13.48 24.00 9.68
CA ASP A 25 14.86 24.51 9.80
C ASP A 25 15.69 23.74 10.84
N ASP A 26 15.08 22.79 11.57
CA ASP A 26 15.77 22.00 12.59
C ASP A 26 16.75 20.98 11.97
N GLU A 27 18.00 20.97 12.45
CA GLU A 27 19.01 19.97 12.05
C GLU A 27 18.75 18.59 12.67
N VAL A 28 18.00 18.55 13.78
CA VAL A 28 17.68 17.33 14.54
C VAL A 28 16.18 17.29 14.79
N VAL A 29 15.55 16.20 14.37
CA VAL A 29 14.09 16.00 14.49
C VAL A 29 13.76 14.78 15.32
N ARG A 30 12.55 14.75 15.87
CA ARG A 30 12.04 13.60 16.62
C ARG A 30 11.39 12.61 15.67
N PHE A 31 12.00 11.44 15.53
CA PHE A 31 11.50 10.35 14.71
C PHE A 31 10.86 9.26 15.59
N GLN A 32 9.64 8.84 15.24
CA GLN A 32 8.92 7.80 15.98
C GLN A 32 9.39 6.40 15.57
N ILE A 33 9.68 5.56 16.55
CA ILE A 33 10.03 4.15 16.36
C ILE A 33 9.17 3.32 17.32
N GLY A 34 8.14 2.67 16.81
CA GLY A 34 7.14 1.99 17.65
C GLY A 34 6.45 2.99 18.59
N GLU A 35 6.69 2.86 19.89
CA GLU A 35 6.08 3.69 20.94
C GLU A 35 7.00 4.80 21.48
N VAL A 36 8.22 4.93 20.95
CA VAL A 36 9.21 5.91 21.43
C VAL A 36 9.61 6.91 20.34
N PHE A 37 10.16 8.07 20.75
CA PHE A 37 10.73 9.06 19.86
C PHE A 37 12.24 9.18 20.09
N GLY A 38 13.01 9.01 19.01
CA GLY A 38 14.45 9.26 18.97
C GLY A 38 14.77 10.61 18.33
N HIS A 39 15.82 11.28 18.80
CA HIS A 39 16.36 12.44 18.10
C HIS A 39 17.33 11.96 17.03
N LEU A 40 17.04 12.27 15.78
CA LEU A 40 17.85 11.88 14.62
C LEU A 40 18.17 13.13 13.81
N ALA A 41 19.33 13.10 13.15
CA ALA A 41 19.69 14.15 12.20
C ALA A 41 18.70 14.13 11.02
N LYS A 42 18.37 15.31 10.50
CA LYS A 42 17.37 15.49 9.43
C LYS A 42 17.68 14.64 8.19
N ASP A 43 18.93 14.61 7.77
CA ASP A 43 19.43 13.81 6.63
C ASP A 43 19.24 12.30 6.82
N GLU A 44 19.43 11.81 8.05
CA GLU A 44 19.16 10.42 8.40
C GLU A 44 17.67 10.11 8.31
N VAL A 45 16.81 11.03 8.75
CA VAL A 45 15.35 10.86 8.68
C VAL A 45 14.85 10.90 7.24
N ASP A 46 15.34 11.82 6.41
CA ASP A 46 15.05 11.87 4.97
C ASP A 46 15.32 10.51 4.32
N THR A 47 16.54 9.98 4.51
CA THR A 47 16.96 8.69 3.95
C THR A 47 16.07 7.52 4.46
N ARG A 48 15.60 7.59 5.70
CA ARG A 48 14.72 6.55 6.27
C ARG A 48 13.32 6.63 5.67
N ILE A 49 12.75 7.82 5.54
CA ILE A 49 11.43 8.02 4.94
C ILE A 49 11.43 7.55 3.49
N GLU A 50 12.45 7.90 2.70
CA GLU A 50 12.60 7.44 1.32
C GLU A 50 12.59 5.91 1.20
N LYS A 51 13.35 5.21 2.06
CA LYS A 51 13.38 3.73 2.07
C LYS A 51 12.03 3.13 2.48
N MET A 52 11.34 3.75 3.42
CA MET A 52 10.01 3.31 3.86
C MET A 52 8.98 3.48 2.74
N GLN A 53 9.01 4.62 2.01
CA GLN A 53 8.17 4.86 0.84
C GLN A 53 8.45 3.86 -0.28
N GLU A 54 9.72 3.62 -0.61
CA GLU A 54 10.11 2.63 -1.64
C GLU A 54 9.58 1.24 -1.29
N THR A 55 9.73 0.83 -0.03
CA THR A 55 9.26 -0.49 0.44
C THR A 55 7.74 -0.59 0.39
N THR A 56 7.03 0.46 0.82
CA THR A 56 5.57 0.49 0.87
C THR A 56 4.97 0.52 -0.54
N THR A 57 5.57 1.29 -1.45
CA THR A 57 5.16 1.37 -2.86
C THR A 57 5.34 0.01 -3.56
N LYS A 58 6.48 -0.66 -3.39
CA LYS A 58 6.67 -2.02 -3.92
C LYS A 58 5.66 -3.01 -3.35
N HIS A 59 5.27 -2.85 -2.10
CA HIS A 59 4.23 -3.70 -1.50
C HIS A 59 2.85 -3.43 -2.12
N LEU A 60 2.52 -2.17 -2.38
CA LEU A 60 1.28 -1.77 -3.08
C LEU A 60 1.22 -2.33 -4.50
N GLU A 61 2.31 -2.21 -5.27
CA GLU A 61 2.40 -2.79 -6.62
C GLU A 61 2.12 -4.29 -6.59
N LYS A 62 2.78 -5.01 -5.68
CA LYS A 62 2.56 -6.46 -5.50
C LYS A 62 1.10 -6.79 -5.14
N LEU A 63 0.49 -6.04 -4.22
CA LEU A 63 -0.91 -6.26 -3.84
C LEU A 63 -1.87 -5.98 -5.00
N ASN A 64 -1.54 -5.01 -5.86
CA ASN A 64 -2.35 -4.73 -7.05
C ASN A 64 -2.22 -5.86 -8.07
N ASP A 65 -1.01 -6.35 -8.33
CA ASP A 65 -0.77 -7.50 -9.22
C ASP A 65 -1.52 -8.75 -8.74
N GLU A 66 -1.46 -9.05 -7.43
CA GLU A 66 -2.18 -10.17 -6.83
C GLU A 66 -3.71 -10.01 -7.00
N LYS A 67 -4.23 -8.79 -6.78
CA LYS A 67 -5.65 -8.49 -6.99
C LYS A 67 -6.05 -8.72 -8.44
N GLU A 68 -5.27 -8.23 -9.39
CA GLU A 68 -5.54 -8.40 -10.83
C GLU A 68 -5.53 -9.88 -11.23
N SER A 69 -4.57 -10.66 -10.73
CA SER A 69 -4.52 -12.10 -10.95
C SER A 69 -5.78 -12.81 -10.43
N VAL A 70 -6.20 -12.50 -9.19
CA VAL A 70 -7.41 -13.10 -8.59
C VAL A 70 -8.66 -12.73 -9.38
N VAL A 71 -8.78 -11.48 -9.83
CA VAL A 71 -9.92 -11.04 -10.66
C VAL A 71 -9.93 -11.77 -12.00
N ALA A 72 -8.76 -11.95 -12.63
CA ALA A 72 -8.65 -12.68 -13.89
C ALA A 72 -9.01 -14.17 -13.73
N GLU A 73 -8.52 -14.83 -12.68
CA GLU A 73 -8.87 -16.22 -12.35
C GLU A 73 -10.37 -16.37 -12.08
N MET A 74 -10.97 -15.44 -11.35
CA MET A 74 -12.41 -15.43 -11.08
C MET A 74 -13.21 -15.27 -12.38
N ALA A 75 -12.80 -14.38 -13.28
CA ALA A 75 -13.46 -14.21 -14.58
C ALA A 75 -13.41 -15.49 -15.43
N GLU A 76 -12.28 -16.18 -15.45
CA GLU A 76 -12.15 -17.45 -16.16
C GLU A 76 -13.00 -18.56 -15.53
N LEU A 77 -13.01 -18.65 -14.20
CA LEU A 77 -13.86 -19.60 -13.48
C LEU A 77 -15.35 -19.36 -13.76
N LYS A 78 -15.79 -18.10 -13.79
CA LYS A 78 -17.18 -17.73 -14.16
C LYS A 78 -17.52 -18.26 -15.55
N LYS A 79 -16.64 -18.10 -16.56
CA LYS A 79 -16.87 -18.66 -17.91
C LYS A 79 -17.02 -20.18 -17.91
N ILE A 80 -16.15 -20.88 -17.19
CA ILE A 80 -16.20 -22.35 -17.08
C ILE A 80 -17.54 -22.80 -16.49
N LEU A 81 -17.98 -22.13 -15.40
CA LEU A 81 -19.23 -22.45 -14.73
C LEU A 81 -20.45 -22.19 -15.62
N TYR A 82 -20.51 -21.05 -16.30
CA TYR A 82 -21.60 -20.76 -17.25
C TYR A 82 -21.59 -21.70 -18.46
N GLY A 83 -20.42 -22.11 -18.96
CA GLY A 83 -20.32 -23.10 -20.02
C GLY A 83 -20.90 -24.47 -19.62
N LYS A 84 -20.73 -24.85 -18.35
CA LYS A 84 -21.19 -26.16 -17.82
C LYS A 84 -22.64 -26.16 -17.35
N PHE A 85 -23.09 -25.10 -16.68
CA PHE A 85 -24.39 -25.06 -16.00
C PHE A 85 -25.40 -24.13 -16.68
N LYS A 86 -24.97 -23.26 -17.60
CA LYS A 86 -25.82 -22.34 -18.37
C LYS A 86 -26.82 -21.59 -17.46
N ASP A 87 -28.10 -21.66 -17.80
CA ASP A 87 -29.20 -20.97 -17.12
C ASP A 87 -29.55 -21.58 -15.74
N SER A 88 -28.82 -22.62 -15.31
CA SER A 88 -29.04 -23.26 -14.00
C SER A 88 -28.37 -22.51 -12.84
N ILE A 89 -27.57 -21.47 -13.13
CA ILE A 89 -26.85 -20.66 -12.14
C ILE A 89 -26.87 -19.17 -12.52
N ASN A 90 -26.74 -18.29 -11.52
CA ASN A 90 -26.49 -16.86 -11.72
C ASN A 90 -25.34 -16.42 -10.77
N LEU A 91 -24.24 -15.93 -11.33
CA LEU A 91 -22.98 -15.57 -10.65
C LEU A 91 -22.59 -14.10 -10.85
N GLU A 92 -23.51 -13.27 -11.32
CA GLU A 92 -23.28 -11.82 -11.34
C GLU A 92 -23.23 -11.28 -9.90
N GLU A 93 -22.33 -10.32 -9.68
CA GLU A 93 -22.26 -9.52 -8.45
C GLU A 93 -22.87 -8.15 -8.77
N ASP A 94 -23.65 -7.60 -7.83
CA ASP A 94 -23.94 -6.15 -7.78
C ASP A 94 -22.67 -5.32 -7.56
#